data_AF-A0A0M3HZM7-F1
#
_entry.id   AF-A0A0M3HZM7-F1
#
_cell.length_a   1.000
_cell.length_b   1.000
_cell.length_c   1.000
_cell.angle_alpha   90.00
_cell.angle_beta   90.00
_cell.angle_gamma   90.00
#
_symmetry.space_group_name_H-M   'P 1'
#
loop_
_entity.id
_entity.type
_entity.pdbx_description
1 polymer ?
#
loop_
_entity_poly.entity_id
_entity_poly.type
_entity_poly.pdbx_seq_one_letter_code
_entity_poly.pdbx_strand_id
1 'polypeptide(L)'
;MWLPQLASINGDLVRFHDESKISIVHSNGSIIHSQRFDALIPCLTDALSYPFGNTTCTLIFQNEQFPQERLRMKWSDEIAKRPFATAAPIEQASQICL
;
A
#
# COMPACT_ATOMS: atom_id res chain seq x y z
N MET A 1 -21.97 -0.05 -9.55
CA MET A 1 -21.91 -0.09 -8.07
C MET A 1 -21.00 1.03 -7.59
N TRP A 2 -21.27 1.63 -6.43
CA TRP A 2 -20.39 2.63 -5.84
C TRP A 2 -19.20 1.93 -5.13
N LEU A 3 -18.00 2.50 -5.25
CA LEU A 3 -16.78 2.07 -4.57
C LEU A 3 -16.12 3.32 -3.96
N PRO A 4 -15.50 3.21 -2.77
CA PRO A 4 -14.78 4.33 -2.18
C PRO A 4 -13.56 4.68 -3.03
N GLN A 5 -13.33 5.98 -3.25
CA GLN A 5 -12.08 6.44 -3.86
C GLN A 5 -11.01 6.51 -2.79
N LEU A 6 -9.89 5.84 -3.06
CA LEU A 6 -8.69 5.86 -2.22
C LEU A 6 -7.63 6.75 -2.87
N ALA A 7 -7.08 7.67 -2.09
CA ALA A 7 -5.94 8.48 -2.48
C ALA A 7 -4.74 8.14 -1.59
N SER A 8 -3.55 8.10 -2.19
CA SER A 8 -2.31 8.03 -1.43
C SER A 8 -1.90 9.43 -1.02
N ILE A 9 -1.70 9.67 0.27
CA ILE A 9 -1.38 10.99 0.80
C ILE A 9 0.11 11.31 0.67
N ASN A 10 0.95 10.27 0.71
CA ASN A 10 2.40 10.41 0.65
C ASN A 10 2.99 9.75 -0.59
N GLY A 11 2.21 9.38 -1.59
CA GLY A 11 2.75 8.86 -2.84
C GLY A 11 3.10 10.00 -3.81
N ASP A 12 4.32 10.05 -4.30
CA ASP A 12 4.74 10.98 -5.35
C ASP A 12 4.08 10.61 -6.70
N LEU A 13 3.90 9.30 -6.92
CA LEU A 13 3.21 8.76 -8.09
C LEU A 13 2.42 7.53 -7.66
N VAL A 14 1.14 7.47 -8.02
CA VAL A 14 0.32 6.26 -7.86
C VAL A 14 -0.39 5.97 -9.17
N ARG A 15 -0.21 4.75 -9.68
CA ARG A 15 -0.85 4.26 -10.89
C ARG A 15 -1.70 3.04 -10.57
N PHE A 16 -2.99 3.14 -10.80
CA PHE A 16 -3.90 2.01 -10.73
C PHE A 16 -3.95 1.29 -12.07
N HIS A 17 -3.92 -0.04 -12.03
CA HIS A 17 -4.02 -0.90 -13.21
C HIS A 17 -5.48 -1.33 -13.38
N ASP A 18 -6.19 -0.71 -14.30
CA ASP A 18 -7.63 -0.93 -14.49
C ASP A 18 -7.95 -2.36 -14.98
N GLU A 19 -7.05 -2.98 -15.72
CA GLU A 19 -7.16 -4.37 -16.19
C GLU A 19 -7.15 -5.40 -15.05
N SER A 20 -6.61 -5.02 -13.89
CA SER A 20 -6.50 -5.90 -12.72
C SER A 20 -7.70 -5.83 -11.77
N LYS A 21 -8.72 -5.04 -12.13
CA LYS A 21 -9.85 -4.74 -11.27
C LYS A 21 -10.81 -5.94 -11.17
N ILE A 22 -10.95 -6.47 -9.96
CA ILE A 22 -11.85 -7.60 -9.65
C ILE A 22 -12.84 -7.17 -8.57
N SER A 23 -14.12 -7.51 -8.75
CA SER A 23 -15.18 -7.27 -7.76
C SER A 23 -16.03 -8.53 -7.59
N ILE A 24 -16.12 -9.02 -6.36
CA ILE A 24 -16.92 -10.19 -5.99
C ILE A 24 -18.04 -9.71 -5.06
N VAL A 25 -19.29 -10.00 -5.43
CA VAL A 25 -20.47 -9.66 -4.64
C VAL A 25 -20.99 -10.93 -3.97
N HIS A 26 -21.08 -10.90 -2.65
CA HIS A 26 -21.62 -12.01 -1.88
C HIS A 26 -23.14 -11.85 -1.68
N SER A 27 -23.83 -12.97 -1.45
CA SER A 27 -25.29 -13.00 -1.23
C SER A 27 -25.74 -12.23 0.02
N ASN A 28 -24.85 -12.04 1.00
CA ASN A 28 -25.09 -11.21 2.19
C ASN A 28 -24.92 -9.70 1.94
N GLY A 29 -24.64 -9.29 0.70
CA GLY A 29 -24.44 -7.89 0.30
C GLY A 29 -23.02 -7.36 0.53
N SER A 30 -22.08 -8.16 1.03
CA SER A 30 -20.68 -7.74 1.11
C SER A 30 -20.01 -7.75 -0.26
N ILE A 31 -19.01 -6.89 -0.42
CA ILE A 31 -18.27 -6.73 -1.67
C ILE A 31 -16.79 -6.84 -1.37
N ILE A 32 -16.11 -7.74 -2.08
CA ILE A 32 -14.65 -7.79 -2.13
C ILE A 32 -14.22 -7.06 -3.40
N HIS A 33 -13.40 -6.03 -3.24
CA HIS A 33 -12.82 -5.28 -4.34
C HIS A 33 -11.29 -5.37 -4.29
N SER A 34 -10.67 -5.73 -5.40
CA SER A 34 -9.21 -5.80 -5.53
C SER A 34 -8.76 -5.11 -6.81
N GLN A 35 -7.69 -4.34 -6.71
CA GLN A 35 -7.03 -3.69 -7.83
C GLN A 35 -5.54 -3.61 -7.55
N ARG A 36 -4.73 -3.91 -8.57
CA ARG A 36 -3.28 -3.70 -8.53
C ARG A 36 -2.98 -2.22 -8.72
N PHE A 37 -2.03 -1.72 -7.94
CA PHE A 37 -1.47 -0.39 -8.12
C PHE A 37 0.06 -0.44 -8.00
N ASP A 38 0.71 0.48 -8.68
CA ASP A 38 2.12 0.80 -8.46
C ASP A 38 2.20 2.15 -7.75
N ALA A 39 3.08 2.28 -6.76
CA ALA A 39 3.26 3.53 -6.02
C ALA A 39 4.75 3.84 -5.83
N LEU A 40 5.14 5.07 -6.12
CA LEU A 40 6.41 5.66 -5.69
C LEU A 40 6.16 6.42 -4.40
N ILE A 41 6.84 6.02 -3.33
CA ILE A 41 6.62 6.53 -1.99
C ILE A 41 7.97 7.05 -1.45
N PRO A 42 8.08 8.32 -1.05
CA PRO A 42 9.28 8.85 -0.44
C PRO A 42 9.48 8.16 0.92
N CYS A 43 10.67 7.61 1.09
CA CYS A 43 11.09 6.98 2.32
C CYS A 43 12.31 7.73 2.86
N LEU A 44 12.10 8.48 3.94
CA LEU A 44 13.16 9.27 4.57
C LEU A 44 14.07 8.34 5.36
N THR A 45 15.36 8.38 5.05
CA THR A 45 16.39 7.58 5.71
C THR A 45 17.33 8.50 6.49
N ASP A 46 17.85 8.00 7.62
CA ASP A 46 18.88 8.72 8.36
C ASP A 46 20.27 8.41 7.79
N ALA A 47 20.83 9.39 7.08
CA ALA A 47 22.15 9.28 6.47
C ALA A 47 23.28 9.05 7.48
N LEU A 48 23.11 9.45 8.75
CA LEU A 48 24.15 9.28 9.78
C LEU A 48 24.36 7.81 10.17
N SER A 49 23.37 6.97 9.90
CA SER A 49 23.40 5.55 10.19
C SER A 49 23.83 4.69 8.99
N TYR A 50 24.21 5.30 7.87
CA TYR A 50 24.60 4.57 6.66
C TYR A 50 25.88 3.72 6.87
N PRO A 51 25.96 2.47 6.37
CA PRO A 51 24.91 1.69 5.68
C PRO A 51 24.09 0.78 6.63
N PHE A 52 24.30 0.87 7.94
CA PHE A 52 23.75 -0.06 8.93
C PHE A 52 22.44 0.40 9.59
N GLY A 53 21.86 1.48 9.09
CA GLY A 53 20.65 2.08 9.59
C GLY A 53 19.40 1.28 9.27
N ASN A 54 18.45 1.27 10.20
CA ASN A 54 17.10 0.76 9.94
C ASN A 54 16.22 1.89 9.43
N THR A 55 15.54 1.66 8.32
CA THR A 55 14.59 2.61 7.72
C THR A 55 13.19 2.02 7.74
N THR A 56 12.20 2.80 8.20
CA THR A 56 10.78 2.42 8.13
C THR A 56 10.09 3.25 7.06
N CYS A 57 9.62 2.60 6.00
CA CYS A 57 8.81 3.23 4.96
C CYS A 57 7.33 3.04 5.27
N THR A 58 6.56 4.13 5.21
CA THR A 58 5.11 4.11 5.49
C THR A 58 4.35 4.43 4.21
N LEU A 59 3.28 3.69 3.93
CA LEU A 59 2.29 4.02 2.89
C LEU A 59 0.99 4.45 3.55
N ILE A 60 0.46 5.61 3.16
CA ILE A 60 -0.75 6.18 3.75
C ILE A 60 -1.82 6.32 2.67
N PHE A 61 -2.89 5.53 2.80
CA PHE A 61 -4.12 5.72 2.02
C PHE A 61 -5.19 6.42 2.84
N GLN A 62 -5.96 7.29 2.18
CA GLN A 62 -7.09 8.02 2.73
C GLN A 62 -8.28 7.96 1.76
N ASN A 63 -9.49 8.01 2.32
CA ASN A 63 -10.67 8.33 1.53
C ASN A 63 -10.87 9.86 1.52
N GLU A 64 -10.98 10.43 0.33
CA GLU A 64 -11.15 11.88 0.14
C GLU A 64 -12.62 12.31 -0.01
N GLN A 65 -13.54 11.37 -0.23
CA GLN A 65 -14.91 11.67 -0.59
C GLN A 65 -15.81 11.95 0.61
N PHE A 66 -15.57 11.27 1.73
CA PHE A 66 -16.49 11.27 2.87
C PHE A 66 -15.76 11.46 4.20
N PRO A 67 -16.40 12.12 5.18
CA PRO A 67 -15.83 12.23 6.51
C PRO A 67 -15.94 10.90 7.28
N GLN A 68 -15.19 10.79 8.38
CA GLN A 68 -15.05 9.58 9.20
C GLN A 68 -16.36 9.09 9.83
N GLU A 69 -17.39 9.94 9.98
CA GLU A 69 -18.71 9.50 10.47
C GLU A 69 -19.48 8.70 9.42
N ARG A 70 -19.18 8.93 8.13
CA ARG A 70 -19.88 8.30 7.01
C ARG A 70 -19.14 7.10 6.44
N LEU A 71 -17.81 7.16 6.40
CA LEU A 71 -16.98 6.08 5.89
C LEU A 71 -15.75 5.90 6.77
N ARG A 72 -15.59 4.69 7.30
CA ARG A 72 -14.43 4.31 8.12
C ARG A 72 -13.68 3.19 7.44
N MET A 73 -12.41 3.45 7.18
CA MET A 73 -11.49 2.43 6.69
C MET A 73 -10.93 1.67 7.89
N LYS A 74 -10.86 0.34 7.77
CA LYS A 74 -10.26 -0.54 8.76
C LYS A 74 -9.45 -1.59 8.05
N TRP A 75 -8.31 -1.95 8.62
CA TRP A 75 -7.58 -3.13 8.20
C TRP A 75 -8.41 -4.37 8.50
N SER A 76 -8.40 -5.33 7.57
CA SER A 76 -8.95 -6.65 7.85
C SER A 76 -8.11 -7.33 8.93
N ASP A 77 -8.77 -7.88 9.96
CA ASP A 77 -8.12 -8.61 11.06
C ASP A 77 -7.30 -9.80 10.55
N GLU A 78 -7.70 -10.37 9.42
CA GLU A 78 -6.98 -11.47 8.77
C GLU A 78 -5.63 -11.04 8.21
N ILE A 79 -5.52 -9.80 7.73
CA ILE A 79 -4.28 -9.25 7.14
C ILE A 79 -3.35 -8.77 8.26
N ALA A 80 -3.90 -8.12 9.29
CA ALA A 80 -3.11 -7.61 10.42
C ALA A 80 -2.35 -8.71 11.19
N LYS A 81 -2.85 -9.96 11.13
CA LYS A 81 -2.25 -11.12 11.79
C LYS A 81 -1.32 -11.93 10.90
N ARG A 82 -1.25 -11.65 9.59
CA ARG A 82 -0.32 -12.34 8.71
C ARG A 82 1.09 -11.92 9.10
N PRO A 83 2.01 -12.88 9.36
CA PRO A 83 3.41 -12.53 9.47
C PRO A 83 3.79 -11.82 8.17
N PHE A 84 4.48 -10.68 8.28
CA PHE A 84 5.14 -10.09 7.12
C PHE A 84 5.91 -11.22 6.47
N ALA A 85 5.59 -11.55 5.21
CA ALA A 85 6.39 -12.47 4.43
C ALA A 85 7.81 -11.92 4.53
N THR A 86 8.69 -12.66 5.20
CA THR A 86 10.11 -12.34 5.27
C THR A 86 10.52 -12.04 3.85
N ALA A 87 10.78 -10.77 3.56
CA ALA A 87 11.16 -10.34 2.24
C ALA A 87 12.28 -11.29 1.80
N ALA A 88 12.08 -12.00 0.68
CA ALA A 88 13.22 -12.58 0.01
C ALA A 88 14.24 -11.44 -0.09
N PRO A 89 15.49 -11.64 0.35
CA PRO A 89 16.46 -10.56 0.38
C PRO A 89 16.47 -9.93 -1.01
N ILE A 90 16.22 -8.62 -1.07
CA ILE A 90 16.46 -7.85 -2.27
C ILE A 90 17.97 -8.00 -2.49
N GLU A 91 18.36 -8.83 -3.44
CA GLU A 91 19.74 -8.87 -3.91
C GLU A 91 20.03 -7.48 -4.49
N GLN A 92 20.60 -6.62 -3.65
CA GLN A 92 21.24 -5.40 -4.10
C GLN A 92 22.50 -5.84 -4.84
N ALA A 93 22.37 -6.11 -6.14
CA ALA A 93 23.51 -6.27 -7.02
C ALA A 93 24.17 -4.89 -7.20
N SER A 94 24.95 -4.45 -6.21
CA SER A 94 25.89 -3.35 -6.38
C SER A 94 27.07 -3.86 -7.20
N GLN A 95 26.97 -3.78 -8.53
CA GLN A 95 28.17 -3.65 -9.35
C GLN A 95 28.44 -2.15 -9.53
N ILE A 96 29.09 -1.57 -8.54
CA ILE A 96 29.97 -0.42 -8.77
C ILE A 96 31.28 -1.03 -9.26
N CYS A 97 31.53 -0.97 -10.56
CA CYS A 97 32.89 -1.05 -11.09
C CYS A 97 33.28 0.37 -11.53
N LEU A 98 34.42 0.79 -10.98
CA LEU A 98 35.18 2.01 -11.31
C LEU A 98 35.38 2.19 -12.82
#